data_AF-E0WV48-F1
#
_entry.id   AF-E0WV48-F1
#
_cell.length_a   1.000
_cell.length_b   1.000
_cell.length_c   1.000
_cell.angle_alpha   90.00
_cell.angle_beta   90.00
_cell.angle_gamma   90.00
#
_symmetry.space_group_name_H-M   'P 1'
#
loop_
_entity.id
_entity.type
_entity.pdbx_description
1 polymer ?
#
loop_
_entity_poly.entity_id
_entity_poly.type
_entity_poly.pdbx_seq_one_letter_code
_entity_poly.pdbx_strand_id
1 'polypeptide(L)' 'MTFAQQLEKRGEERGKQQGMQQGEKKASLKIAKQLLDSHVDRTLVKVATGLSDEELDTLLH' A
#
# COMPACT_ATOMS: atom_id res chain seq x y z
N MET A 1 -7.87 -34.48 0.27
CA MET A 1 -8.28 -33.06 0.42
C MET A 1 -9.75 -32.97 0.06
N THR A 2 -10.60 -32.46 0.94
CA THR A 2 -12.03 -32.27 0.64
C THR A 2 -12.24 -30.96 -0.11
N PHE A 3 -13.35 -30.84 -0.83
CA PHE A 3 -13.72 -29.62 -1.56
C PHE A 3 -13.77 -28.39 -0.63
N ALA A 4 -14.25 -28.57 0.62
CA ALA A 4 -14.26 -27.52 1.64
C ALA A 4 -12.85 -27.03 2.00
N GLN A 5 -11.90 -27.94 2.20
CA GLN A 5 -10.50 -27.59 2.50
C GLN A 5 -9.84 -26.82 1.34
N GLN A 6 -10.23 -27.11 0.09
CA GLN A 6 -9.70 -26.39 -1.07
C GLN A 6 -10.25 -24.97 -1.16
N LEU A 7 -11.54 -24.76 -0.82
CA LEU A 7 -12.14 -23.43 -0.77
C LEU A 7 -11.53 -22.58 0.35
N GLU A 8 -11.33 -23.17 1.53
CA GLU A 8 -10.71 -22.50 2.67
C GLU A 8 -9.29 -22.04 2.35
N LYS A 9 -8.44 -22.93 1.81
CA LYS A 9 -7.09 -22.57 1.36
C LYS A 9 -7.08 -21.42 0.36
N ARG A 10 -7.97 -21.45 -0.64
CA ARG A 10 -8.10 -20.36 -1.62
C ARG A 10 -8.61 -19.06 -0.97
N GLY A 11 -9.41 -19.15 0.09
CA GLY A 11 -9.82 -18.01 0.89
C GLY A 11 -8.63 -17.37 1.62
N GLU A 12 -7.85 -18.19 2.32
CA GLU A 12 -6.65 -17.74 3.03
C GLU A 12 -5.61 -17.11 2.10
N GLU A 13 -5.33 -17.73 0.96
CA GLU A 13 -4.38 -17.21 -0.04
C GLU A 13 -4.82 -15.84 -0.55
N ARG A 14 -6.10 -15.68 -0.89
CA ARG A 14 -6.66 -14.38 -1.31
C ARG A 14 -6.60 -13.35 -0.19
N GLY A 15 -6.94 -13.74 1.03
CA GLY A 15 -6.86 -12.85 2.19
C GLY A 15 -5.45 -12.36 2.47
N LYS A 16 -4.45 -13.26 2.38
CA LYS A 16 -3.03 -12.90 2.53
C LYS A 16 -2.57 -11.94 1.44
N GLN A 17 -2.92 -12.20 0.17
CA GLN A 17 -2.58 -11.30 -0.93
C GLN A 17 -3.21 -9.92 -0.79
N GLN A 18 -4.50 -9.86 -0.46
CA GLN A 18 -5.20 -8.59 -0.22
C GLN A 18 -4.60 -7.84 0.97
N GLY A 19 -4.29 -8.55 2.05
CA GLY A 19 -3.64 -7.97 3.23
C GLY A 19 -2.27 -7.39 2.92
N MET A 20 -1.44 -8.10 2.15
CA MET A 20 -0.14 -7.60 1.70
C MET A 20 -0.28 -6.34 0.84
N GLN A 21 -1.12 -6.36 -0.19
CA GLN A 21 -1.33 -5.19 -1.06
C GLN A 21 -1.84 -3.97 -0.28
N GLN A 22 -2.79 -4.18 0.64
CA GLN A 22 -3.32 -3.10 1.47
C GLN A 22 -2.27 -2.59 2.47
N GLY A 23 -1.42 -3.48 3.00
CA GLY A 23 -0.30 -3.15 3.87
C GLY A 23 0.76 -2.30 3.17
N GLU A 24 1.19 -2.73 1.98
CA GLU A 24 2.14 -2.01 1.13
C GLU A 24 1.60 -0.61 0.80
N LYS A 25 0.35 -0.50 0.33
CA LYS A 25 -0.26 0.80 0.04
C LYS A 25 -0.29 1.72 1.26
N LYS A 26 -0.70 1.20 2.43
CA LYS A 26 -0.71 1.98 3.68
C LYS A 26 0.69 2.41 4.11
N ALA A 27 1.69 1.55 3.94
CA ALA A 27 3.08 1.87 4.26
C ALA A 27 3.61 2.99 3.34
N SER A 28 3.39 2.89 2.03
CA SER A 28 3.79 3.93 1.06
C SER A 28 3.17 5.28 1.40
N LEU A 29 1.87 5.33 1.71
CA LEU A 29 1.18 6.57 2.09
C LEU A 29 1.75 7.16 3.39
N LYS A 30 2.02 6.31 4.40
CA LYS A 30 2.61 6.77 5.67
C LYS A 30 4.00 7.36 5.47
N ILE A 31 4.85 6.70 4.68
CA ILE A 31 6.20 7.17 4.38
C ILE A 31 6.12 8.49 3.60
N ALA A 32 5.26 8.56 2.58
CA ALA A 32 5.09 9.78 1.79
C ALA A 32 4.69 10.97 2.64
N LYS A 33 3.72 10.79 3.54
CA LYS A 33 3.31 11.84 4.48
C LYS A 33 4.48 12.31 5.35
N GLN A 34 5.23 11.39 5.95
CA GLN A 34 6.38 11.73 6.79
C GLN A 34 7.48 12.47 6.03
N LEU A 35 7.74 12.10 4.78
CA LEU A 35 8.73 12.76 3.94
C LEU A 35 8.28 14.17 3.53
N LEU A 36 7.00 14.34 3.16
CA LEU A 36 6.43 15.66 2.87
C LEU A 36 6.44 16.58 4.09
N ASP A 37 6.08 16.06 5.26
CA ASP A 37 6.15 16.78 6.55
C ASP A 37 7.60 17.19 6.88
N SER A 38 8.59 16.42 6.41
CA SER A 38 10.03 16.71 6.55
C SER A 38 10.57 17.64 5.44
N HIS A 39 9.70 18.26 4.64
CA HIS A 39 10.05 19.12 3.50
C HIS A 39 10.93 18.46 2.43
N VAL A 40 10.85 17.13 2.29
CA VAL A 40 11.51 16.41 1.20
C VAL A 40 10.84 16.75 -0.11
N ASP A 41 11.65 16.93 -1.16
CA ASP A 41 11.15 17.25 -2.49
C ASP A 41 10.15 16.21 -2.99
N ARG A 42 9.02 16.70 -3.51
CA ARG A 42 7.89 15.86 -3.98
C ARG A 42 8.34 14.83 -5.02
N THR A 43 9.29 15.17 -5.88
CA THR A 43 9.84 14.25 -6.89
C THR A 43 10.53 13.06 -6.21
N LEU A 44 11.31 13.32 -5.17
CA LEU A 44 11.99 12.26 -4.42
C LEU A 44 10.99 11.41 -3.64
N VAL A 45 9.93 12.01 -3.07
CA VAL A 45 8.86 11.28 -2.40
C VAL A 45 8.18 10.28 -3.34
N LYS A 46 7.88 10.69 -4.59
CA LYS A 46 7.28 9.81 -5.61
C LYS A 46 8.19 8.62 -5.92
N VAL A 47 9.48 8.88 -6.14
CA VAL A 47 10.46 7.82 -6.43
C VAL A 47 10.58 6.85 -5.25
N ALA A 48 10.59 7.34 -4.02
CA ALA A 48 10.75 6.51 -2.83
C ALA A 48 9.52 5.66 -2.49
N THR A 49 8.32 6.16 -2.80
CA THR A 49 7.04 5.53 -2.36
C THR A 49 6.24 4.90 -3.48
N GLY A 50 6.58 5.19 -4.74
CA GLY A 50 5.88 4.71 -5.94
C GLY A 50 4.51 5.36 -6.16
N LEU A 51 4.17 6.42 -5.40
CA LEU A 51 2.88 7.09 -5.48
C LEU A 51 2.81 8.07 -6.65
N SER A 52 1.61 8.23 -7.20
CA SER A 52 1.33 9.23 -8.23
C SER A 52 1.16 10.63 -7.63
N ASP A 53 1.13 11.66 -8.48
CA ASP A 53 0.87 13.03 -8.00
C ASP A 53 -0.51 13.15 -7.37
N GLU A 54 -1.53 12.49 -7.94
CA GLU A 54 -2.88 12.49 -7.40
C GLU A 54 -2.93 11.85 -6.01
N GLU A 55 -2.20 10.74 -5.81
CA GLU A 55 -2.12 10.09 -4.50
C GLU A 55 -1.41 10.97 -3.47
N LEU A 56 -0.37 11.70 -3.86
CA LEU A 56 0.29 12.66 -2.96
C LEU A 56 -0.60 13.87 -2.64
N ASP A 57 -1.39 14.37 -3.60
CA ASP A 57 -2.31 15.48 -3.34
C ASP A 57 -3.40 15.10 -2.34
N THR A 58 -3.84 13.83 -2.31
CA THR A 58 -4.78 13.37 -1.27
C THR A 58 -4.18 13.34 0.14
N LEU A 59 -2.84 13.39 0.28
CA LEU A 59 -2.16 13.46 1.58
C LEU A 59 -1.96 14.90 2.08
N LEU A 60 -2.07 15.88 1.19
CA LEU A 60 -1.86 17.31 1.47
C LEU A 60 -3.16 18.06 1.81
N HIS A 61 -4.32 17.44 1.56
CA HIS A 61 -5.66 17.94 1.95
C HIS A 61 -6.09 17.36 3.30
#